data_AF-X1Q543-F1
#
_entry.id   AF-X1Q543-F1
#
_cell.length_a   1.000
_cell.length_b   1.000
_cell.length_c   1.000
_cell.angle_alpha   90.00
_cell.angle_beta   90.00
_cell.angle_gamma   90.00
#
_symmetry.space_group_name_H-M   'P 1'
#
loop_
_entity.id
_entity.type
_entity.pdbx_description
1 polymer ?
#
loop_
_entity_poly.entity_id
_entity_poly.type
_entity_poly.pdbx_seq_one_letter_code
_entity_poly.pdbx_strand_id
1 'polypeptide(L)' 'MIKSMTGYGVGRVKEEDGECLVEIKSLNNKYCDVNIKDNFQSLEIEQKIEQLIKDRVSRGKVNILVKVEN' A
#
# COMPACT_ATOMS: atom_id res chain seq x y z
N MET A 1 21.22 14.81 1.67
CA MET A 1 20.53 14.74 0.36
C MET A 1 19.04 14.60 0.59
N ILE A 2 18.22 15.45 -0.05
CA ILE A 2 16.75 15.29 -0.06
C ILE A 2 16.44 14.12 -1.00
N LYS A 3 16.08 12.95 -0.47
CA LYS A 3 15.55 11.85 -1.28
C LYS A 3 14.09 12.17 -1.61
N SER A 4 13.73 12.07 -2.90
CA SER A 4 12.34 12.15 -3.31
C SER A 4 11.56 10.99 -2.68
N MET A 5 10.36 11.29 -2.19
CA MET A 5 9.45 10.30 -1.59
C MET A 5 8.23 10.05 -2.46
N THR A 6 8.26 10.53 -3.70
CA THR A 6 7.24 10.25 -4.69
C THR A 6 7.56 8.94 -5.40
N GLY A 7 6.61 8.04 -5.44
CA GLY A 7 6.76 6.72 -6.03
C GLY A 7 5.41 6.19 -6.47
N TYR A 8 5.45 5.37 -7.51
CA TYR A 8 4.32 4.61 -8.00
C TYR A 8 4.75 3.17 -8.19
N GLY A 9 3.93 2.22 -7.76
CA GLY A 9 4.20 0.80 -7.94
C GLY A 9 2.90 0.02 -8.02
N VAL A 10 2.91 -1.04 -8.82
CA VAL A 10 1.80 -1.98 -8.96
C VAL A 10 2.35 -3.39 -8.85
N GLY A 11 1.71 -4.21 -8.03
CA GLY A 11 1.94 -5.64 -7.93
C GLY A 11 0.65 -6.39 -8.22
N ARG A 12 0.74 -7.49 -8.95
CA ARG A 12 -0.38 -8.39 -9.23
C ARG A 12 0.05 -9.81 -8.93
N VAL A 13 -0.81 -10.56 -8.25
CA VAL A 13 -0.67 -12.01 -8.07
C VAL A 13 -1.96 -12.66 -8.56
N LYS A 14 -1.82 -13.73 -9.34
CA LYS A 14 -2.94 -14.47 -9.88
C LYS A 14 -2.76 -15.94 -9.52
N GLU A 15 -3.78 -16.51 -8.91
CA GLU A 15 -3.87 -17.91 -8.52
C GLU A 15 -5.06 -18.55 -9.26
N GLU A 16 -5.27 -19.85 -9.07
CA GLU A 16 -6.39 -20.56 -9.72
C GLU A 16 -7.77 -20.03 -9.28
N ASP A 17 -7.89 -19.61 -8.02
CA ASP A 17 -9.15 -19.22 -7.38
C ASP A 17 -9.37 -17.69 -7.33
N GLY A 18 -8.51 -16.89 -7.97
CA GLY A 18 -8.67 -15.44 -8.01
C GLY A 18 -7.39 -14.65 -8.29
N GLU A 19 -7.52 -13.34 -8.23
CA GLU A 19 -6.47 -12.38 -8.52
C GLU A 19 -6.47 -11.24 -7.50
N CYS A 20 -5.27 -10.84 -7.07
CA CYS A 20 -5.08 -9.69 -6.21
C CYS A 20 -4.18 -8.66 -6.89
N LEU A 21 -4.65 -7.42 -6.94
CA LEU A 21 -3.93 -6.26 -7.44
C LEU A 21 -3.68 -5.28 -6.29
N VAL A 22 -2.43 -4.89 -6.12
CA VAL A 22 -2.00 -3.85 -5.18
C VAL A 22 -1.40 -2.70 -5.95
N GLU A 23 -1.96 -1.51 -5.79
CA GLU A 23 -1.40 -0.26 -6.30
C GLU A 23 -0.94 0.63 -5.14
N ILE A 24 0.29 1.16 -5.21
CA ILE A 24 0.87 2.05 -4.20
C ILE A 24 1.27 3.37 -4.86
N LYS A 25 0.82 4.48 -4.27
CA LYS A 25 1.18 5.85 -4.65
C LYS A 25 1.72 6.58 -3.42
N SER A 26 2.97 7.03 -3.47
CA SER A 26 3.54 7.84 -2.41
C SER A 26 3.75 9.29 -2.85
N LEU A 27 3.55 10.21 -1.92
CA LEU A 27 3.81 11.64 -2.08
C LEU A 27 4.71 12.13 -0.95
N ASN A 28 5.43 13.22 -1.23
CA ASN A 28 6.27 13.86 -0.24
C ASN A 28 5.39 14.47 0.86
N ASN A 29 5.54 13.99 2.09
CA ASN A 29 4.85 14.50 3.27
C ASN A 29 5.82 14.48 4.46
N LYS A 30 5.59 15.35 5.46
CA LYS A 30 6.45 15.42 6.65
C LYS A 30 6.37 14.15 7.50
N TYR A 31 5.18 13.55 7.58
CA TYR A 31 4.90 12.35 8.37
C TYR A 31 4.68 11.14 7.48
N CYS A 32 4.85 9.94 8.04
CA CYS A 32 4.42 8.70 7.41
C CYS A 32 2.92 8.52 7.65
N ASP A 33 2.12 8.83 6.63
CA ASP A 33 0.65 8.73 6.65
C ASP A 33 0.24 7.64 5.67
N VAL A 34 -0.32 6.53 6.17
CA VAL A 34 -0.68 5.36 5.36
C VAL A 34 -2.20 5.31 5.23
N ASN A 35 -2.69 5.36 4.00
CA ASN A 35 -4.10 5.22 3.69
C ASN A 35 -4.31 3.96 2.84
N ILE A 36 -5.12 3.04 3.36
CA ILE A 36 -5.44 1.77 2.69
C ILE A 36 -6.90 1.83 2.25
N LYS A 37 -7.14 1.43 1.00
CA LYS A 37 -8.47 1.26 0.44
C LYS A 37 -8.56 -0.14 -0.15
N ASP A 38 -9.45 -0.96 0.37
CA ASP A 38 -9.70 -2.31 -0.11
C ASP A 38 -11.19 -2.61 -0.25
N ASN A 39 -11.52 -3.82 -0.73
CA ASN A 39 -12.87 -4.32 -0.94
C ASN A 39 -13.24 -5.50 -0.03
N PHE A 40 -12.38 -5.93 0.89
CA PHE A 40 -12.57 -7.12 1.73
C PHE A 40 -12.72 -6.80 3.23
N GLN A 41 -12.57 -5.53 3.63
CA GLN A 41 -12.87 -4.97 4.97
C GLN A 41 -12.23 -5.75 6.14
N SER A 42 -11.00 -6.23 5.97
CA SER A 42 -10.29 -7.00 7.00
C SER A 42 -9.26 -6.15 7.75
N LEU A 43 -9.60 -5.76 8.98
CA LEU A 43 -8.76 -4.94 9.85
C LEU A 43 -7.39 -5.58 10.14
N GLU A 44 -7.33 -6.91 10.29
CA GLU A 44 -6.06 -7.60 10.54
C GLU A 44 -5.09 -7.47 9.36
N ILE A 45 -5.62 -7.53 8.14
CA ILE A 45 -4.83 -7.37 6.91
C ILE A 45 -4.39 -5.91 6.78
N GLU A 46 -5.28 -4.95 7.03
CA GLU A 46 -4.95 -3.52 7.02
C GLU A 46 -3.78 -3.21 7.98
N GLN A 47 -3.84 -3.70 9.22
CA GLN A 47 -2.78 -3.52 10.20
C GLN A 47 -1.44 -4.13 9.76
N LYS A 48 -1.46 -5.32 9.16
CA LYS A 48 -0.25 -5.96 8.60
C LYS A 48 0.35 -5.14 7.47
N ILE A 49 -0.48 -4.64 6.54
CA ILE A 49 -0.03 -3.76 5.45
C ILE A 49 0.58 -2.48 6.01
N GLU A 50 -0.08 -1.84 6.98
CA GLU A 50 0.41 -0.60 7.58
C GLU A 50 1.78 -0.79 8.25
N GLN A 51 1.97 -1.89 8.99
CA GLN A 51 3.25 -2.20 9.62
C GLN A 51 4.36 -2.39 8.58
N LEU A 52 4.10 -3.17 7.52
CA LEU A 52 5.07 -3.40 6.44
C LEU A 52 5.53 -2.12 5.75
N ILE A 53 4.63 -1.13 5.62
CA ILE A 53 4.94 0.17 5.02
C ILE A 53 5.76 1.02 5.98
N LYS A 54 5.38 1.09 7.26
CA LYS A 54 6.10 1.86 8.29
C LYS A 54 7.52 1.35 8.51
N ASP A 55 7.77 0.05 8.33
CA ASP A 55 9.11 -0.54 8.43
C ASP A 55 10.03 -0.13 7.26
N ARG A 56 9.46 0.28 6.12
CA ARG A 56 10.20 0.60 4.88
C ARG A 56 10.21 2.08 4.52
N VAL A 57 9.22 2.85 5.00
CA VAL A 57 8.98 4.25 4.64
C VAL A 57 8.96 5.10 5.91
N SER A 58 9.95 5.97 6.06
CA SER A 58 10.12 6.81 7.26
C SER A 58 9.29 8.10 7.24
N ARG A 59 8.97 8.62 6.06
CA ARG A 59 8.12 9.80 5.84
C ARG A 59 7.46 9.71 4.46
N GLY A 60 6.34 10.40 4.29
CA GLY A 60 5.56 10.39 3.05
C GLY A 60 4.10 10.00 3.28
N LYS A 61 3.22 10.48 2.41
CA LYS A 61 1.84 10.00 2.37
C LYS A 61 1.77 8.84 1.38
N VAL A 62 1.39 7.67 1.85
CA VAL A 62 1.33 6.43 1.05
C VAL A 62 -0.14 6.03 0.92
N ASN A 63 -0.67 6.07 -0.30
CA ASN A 63 -2.01 5.58 -0.61
C ASN A 63 -1.88 4.20 -1.25
N ILE A 64 -2.63 3.25 -0.72
CA ILE A 64 -2.57 1.84 -1.11
C ILE A 64 -3.99 1.43 -1.51
N LEU A 65 -4.12 0.94 -2.73
CA LEU A 65 -5.36 0.35 -3.23
C LEU A 65 -5.15 -1.15 -3.36
N VAL A 66 -5.97 -1.94 -2.69
CA VAL A 66 -5.99 -3.39 -2.81
C VAL A 66 -7.30 -3.80 -3.45
N LYS A 67 -7.23 -4.62 -4.49
CA LYS A 67 -8.40 -5.23 -5.13
C LYS A 67 -8.20 -6.73 -5.16
N VAL A 68 -9.13 -7.45 -4.57
CA VAL A 68 -9.22 -8.90 -4.69
C VAL A 68 -10.44 -9.23 -5.54
N GLU A 69 -10.23 -9.99 -6.61
CA GLU A 69 -11.26 -10.49 -7.52
C GLU A 69 -11.18 -12.03 -7.51
N ASN A 70 -12.33 -12.70 -7.52
CA ASN A 70 -12.44 -14.16 -7.67
C ASN A 70 -12.83 -14.49 -9.10
#